data_AF-A0A1V6ETW4-F1
#
_entry.id   AF-A0A1V6ETW4-F1
#
_cell.length_a   1.000
_cell.length_b   1.000
_cell.length_c   1.000
_cell.angle_alpha   90.00
_cell.angle_beta   90.00
_cell.angle_gamma   90.00
#
_symmetry.space_group_name_H-M   'P 1'
#
loop_
_entity.id
_entity.type
_entity.pdbx_description
1 polymer ?
#
loop_
_entity_poly.entity_id
_entity_poly.type
_entity_poly.pdbx_seq_one_letter_code
_entity_poly.pdbx_strand_id
1 'polypeptide(L)'
;MKKKSVLIGLLVVAMSSVAFAEHTPVPDLASCPPTSDEYGAAIDWKFAPLPGFSIFVPGGPVNFAPIEGQVDFCAYTDIVFCSLIPVGGVVPAVMEFANLVQCLTMDINGPIDLEAELPVTPNGMLDGAYELGILAAKYNAGDAEVVAAYQDNFVAVKNLIVDALAVAEMKSDKDLRGIVQSAAPYLVGALSSVLAGFTTLGDAETNEALDQLLLLLDDIGLTPPEGGIASITTGIPDLGKNGDADDSGNSNWVEYNYFVNGLEYTPEEYVLAAMDPDQEPPAVLAITANPTGKIALGGSVTISVAVNPGMGTAVAYQWSKDSTVLTDETGSALSITNAQVADSGVYSVVVDVDAKAVTQHTASYTLVVLEFVIPVGGALGLVVLVGACAMAGVVGLRRRK
;
A
#
# COMPACT_ATOMS: atom_id res chain seq x y z
N MET A 1 -34.01 42.60 7.30
CA MET A 1 -32.83 41.76 7.62
C MET A 1 -33.10 40.26 7.75
N LYS A 2 -34.34 39.75 7.94
CA LYS A 2 -34.60 38.31 8.16
C LYS A 2 -34.87 37.45 6.90
N LYS A 3 -34.93 38.03 5.70
CA LYS A 3 -35.18 37.28 4.43
C LYS A 3 -33.91 36.87 3.66
N LYS A 4 -32.75 37.51 3.92
CA LYS A 4 -31.46 37.16 3.28
C LYS A 4 -30.81 35.93 3.91
N SER A 5 -31.04 35.67 5.20
CA SER A 5 -30.50 34.50 5.91
C SER A 5 -31.21 33.19 5.54
N VAL A 6 -32.47 33.25 5.09
CA VAL A 6 -33.22 32.07 4.63
C VAL A 6 -32.80 31.65 3.22
N LEU A 7 -32.36 32.58 2.37
CA LEU A 7 -31.89 32.29 1.02
C LEU A 7 -30.49 31.66 1.00
N ILE A 8 -29.62 32.03 1.96
CA ILE A 8 -28.32 31.39 2.17
C ILE A 8 -28.52 30.00 2.79
N GLY A 9 -29.49 29.84 3.71
CA GLY A 9 -29.87 28.53 4.24
C GLY A 9 -30.48 27.59 3.19
N LEU A 10 -31.20 28.10 2.20
CA LEU A 10 -31.73 27.27 1.09
C LEU A 10 -30.65 26.91 0.05
N LEU A 11 -29.63 27.74 -0.15
CA LEU A 11 -28.51 27.41 -1.04
C LEU A 11 -27.59 26.34 -0.44
N VAL A 12 -27.41 26.33 0.88
CA VAL A 12 -26.57 25.34 1.58
C VAL A 12 -27.25 23.97 1.68
N VAL A 13 -28.59 23.90 1.59
CA VAL A 13 -29.33 22.62 1.62
C VAL A 13 -29.52 22.02 0.21
N ALA A 14 -29.24 22.75 -0.87
CA ALA A 14 -29.26 22.22 -2.24
C ALA A 14 -27.95 21.52 -2.66
N MET A 15 -26.92 21.54 -1.80
CA MET A 15 -25.72 20.68 -1.91
C MET A 15 -25.85 19.43 -1.02
N SER A 16 -27.07 18.97 -0.77
CA SER A 16 -27.27 17.57 -0.40
C SER A 16 -26.73 16.74 -1.56
N SER A 17 -25.52 16.22 -1.35
CA SER A 17 -24.86 15.19 -2.12
C SER A 17 -25.88 14.40 -2.92
N VAL A 18 -25.97 14.67 -4.22
CA VAL A 18 -26.25 13.55 -5.11
C VAL A 18 -25.15 12.57 -4.75
N ALA A 19 -25.51 11.52 -4.02
CA ALA A 19 -24.67 10.35 -3.96
C ALA A 19 -24.44 10.03 -5.44
N PHE A 20 -23.22 10.25 -5.92
CA PHE A 20 -22.84 9.68 -7.18
C PHE A 20 -23.15 8.19 -7.01
N ALA A 21 -23.97 7.65 -7.92
CA ALA A 21 -24.14 6.21 -7.96
C ALA A 21 -22.74 5.61 -7.98
N GLU A 22 -22.56 4.51 -7.24
CA GLU A 22 -21.30 3.78 -7.21
C GLU A 22 -20.78 3.62 -8.65
N HIS A 23 -19.57 4.12 -8.91
CA HIS A 23 -19.04 4.18 -10.26
C HIS A 23 -18.89 2.76 -10.78
N THR A 24 -19.49 2.49 -11.93
CA THR A 24 -19.30 1.22 -12.63
C THR A 24 -18.18 1.42 -13.64
N PRO A 25 -17.05 0.70 -13.51
CA PRO A 25 -15.91 0.88 -14.41
C PRO A 25 -16.30 0.72 -15.88
N VAL A 26 -15.80 1.60 -16.72
CA VAL A 26 -16.06 1.59 -18.16
C VAL A 26 -15.22 0.48 -18.80
N PRO A 27 -15.83 -0.53 -19.48
CA PRO A 27 -15.09 -1.69 -19.99
C PRO A 27 -14.34 -1.42 -21.30
N ASP A 28 -14.80 -0.46 -22.10
CA ASP A 28 -14.19 -0.08 -23.37
C ASP A 28 -14.61 1.33 -23.82
N LEU A 29 -13.93 1.86 -24.83
CA LEU A 29 -14.22 3.20 -25.39
C LEU A 29 -15.64 3.31 -25.98
N ALA A 30 -16.23 2.22 -26.45
CA ALA A 30 -17.60 2.23 -26.99
C ALA A 30 -18.64 2.39 -25.88
N SER A 31 -18.27 2.07 -24.64
CA SER A 31 -19.08 2.19 -23.44
C SER A 31 -18.97 3.56 -22.77
N CYS A 32 -18.06 4.43 -23.25
CA CYS A 32 -17.97 5.81 -22.77
C CYS A 32 -19.26 6.60 -23.08
N PRO A 33 -19.72 7.45 -22.15
CA PRO A 33 -20.92 8.26 -22.34
C PRO A 33 -20.73 9.29 -23.46
N PRO A 34 -21.82 9.70 -24.14
CA PRO A 34 -21.75 10.75 -25.14
C PRO A 34 -21.35 12.09 -24.49
N THR A 35 -20.47 12.82 -25.17
CA THR A 35 -19.99 14.14 -24.71
C THR A 35 -20.96 15.28 -25.04
N SER A 36 -21.91 15.04 -25.95
CA SER A 36 -22.96 15.99 -26.33
C SER A 36 -24.31 15.31 -26.56
N ASP A 37 -25.38 16.05 -26.37
CA ASP A 37 -26.74 15.61 -26.71
C ASP A 37 -27.00 15.62 -28.22
N GLU A 38 -28.22 15.21 -28.61
CA GLU A 38 -28.65 15.16 -30.02
C GLU A 38 -28.65 16.54 -30.72
N TYR A 39 -28.55 17.64 -29.97
CA TYR A 39 -28.50 19.01 -30.46
C TYR A 39 -27.08 19.61 -30.42
N GLY A 40 -26.08 18.83 -29.98
CA GLY A 40 -24.69 19.26 -29.85
C GLY A 40 -24.40 20.07 -28.59
N ALA A 41 -25.31 20.12 -27.61
CA ALA A 41 -25.03 20.72 -26.31
C ALA A 41 -24.19 19.78 -25.45
N ALA A 42 -23.20 20.32 -24.74
CA ALA A 42 -22.31 19.53 -23.89
C ALA A 42 -23.09 18.84 -22.75
N ILE A 43 -22.85 17.55 -22.56
CA ILE A 43 -23.39 16.76 -21.44
C ILE A 43 -22.36 16.73 -20.32
N ASP A 44 -22.82 16.92 -19.08
CA ASP A 44 -22.01 16.54 -17.91
C ASP A 44 -22.06 15.03 -17.73
N TRP A 45 -20.98 14.36 -18.14
CA TRP A 45 -20.82 12.92 -18.11
C TRP A 45 -19.82 12.42 -17.06
N LYS A 46 -19.29 13.30 -16.19
CA LYS A 46 -18.31 12.89 -15.18
C LYS A 46 -18.88 11.79 -14.28
N PHE A 47 -18.06 10.79 -14.02
CA PHE A 47 -18.38 9.68 -13.11
C PHE A 47 -18.24 10.07 -11.63
N ALA A 48 -17.38 11.05 -11.33
CA ALA A 48 -17.13 11.56 -9.97
C ALA A 48 -16.92 13.10 -9.98
N PRO A 49 -17.09 13.79 -8.85
CA PRO A 49 -16.78 15.21 -8.74
C PRO A 49 -15.29 15.45 -8.93
N LEU A 50 -14.95 16.39 -9.83
CA LEU A 50 -13.58 16.85 -10.06
C LEU A 50 -13.35 18.20 -9.39
N PRO A 51 -12.14 18.48 -8.86
CA PRO A 51 -11.81 19.79 -8.32
C PRO A 51 -11.99 20.91 -9.35
N GLY A 52 -12.52 22.05 -8.90
CA GLY A 52 -12.80 23.17 -9.80
C GLY A 52 -11.69 24.19 -9.84
N PHE A 53 -11.21 24.52 -11.04
CA PHE A 53 -10.21 25.56 -11.26
C PHE A 53 -10.32 26.09 -12.70
N SER A 54 -9.63 27.18 -13.01
CA SER A 54 -9.54 27.70 -14.37
C SER A 54 -8.19 27.34 -14.96
N ILE A 55 -8.18 26.59 -16.08
CA ILE A 55 -6.94 26.32 -16.81
C ILE A 55 -6.36 27.59 -17.47
N PHE A 56 -7.17 28.64 -17.65
CA PHE A 56 -6.75 29.90 -18.27
C PHE A 56 -6.05 30.86 -17.30
N VAL A 57 -5.96 30.50 -16.02
CA VAL A 57 -5.27 31.28 -15.00
C VAL A 57 -4.10 30.44 -14.46
N PRO A 58 -2.89 30.55 -15.06
CA PRO A 58 -1.70 29.88 -14.55
C PRO A 58 -1.45 30.20 -13.07
N GLY A 59 -1.15 29.19 -12.26
CA GLY A 59 -1.03 29.33 -10.80
C GLY A 59 -2.32 29.75 -10.08
N GLY A 60 -3.47 29.73 -10.77
CA GLY A 60 -4.76 30.13 -10.20
C GLY A 60 -5.22 29.20 -9.08
N PRO A 61 -6.10 29.68 -8.19
CA PRO A 61 -6.57 28.90 -7.06
C PRO A 61 -7.43 27.71 -7.50
N VAL A 62 -7.43 26.67 -6.67
CA VAL A 62 -8.44 25.62 -6.69
C VAL A 62 -9.67 26.19 -5.97
N ASN A 63 -10.76 26.38 -6.70
CA ASN A 63 -12.00 27.00 -6.21
C ASN A 63 -12.77 26.08 -5.26
N PHE A 64 -12.64 24.77 -5.44
CA PHE A 64 -13.11 23.76 -4.50
C PHE A 64 -12.23 22.51 -4.60
N ALA A 65 -11.82 22.00 -3.43
CA ALA A 65 -10.98 20.84 -3.28
C ALA A 65 -11.76 19.54 -3.58
N PRO A 66 -11.07 18.40 -3.77
CA PRO A 66 -11.72 17.09 -3.78
C PRO A 66 -12.56 16.91 -2.51
N ILE A 67 -13.77 16.38 -2.66
CA ILE A 67 -14.74 16.28 -1.56
C ILE A 67 -14.50 14.97 -0.81
N GLU A 68 -14.30 15.04 0.50
CA GLU A 68 -14.23 13.86 1.37
C GLU A 68 -15.49 13.01 1.22
N GLY A 69 -15.33 11.70 1.08
CA GLY A 69 -16.40 10.75 0.83
C GLY A 69 -16.80 10.63 -0.65
N GLN A 70 -16.10 11.32 -1.55
CA GLN A 70 -16.39 11.33 -2.99
C GLN A 70 -15.16 11.21 -3.90
N VAL A 71 -13.97 10.99 -3.34
CA VAL A 71 -12.78 10.67 -4.13
C VAL A 71 -12.89 9.23 -4.61
N ASP A 72 -12.79 9.05 -5.93
CA ASP A 72 -12.86 7.76 -6.61
C ASP A 72 -11.88 7.77 -7.78
N PHE A 73 -10.73 7.10 -7.61
CA PHE A 73 -9.68 7.08 -8.62
C PHE A 73 -10.05 6.25 -9.84
N CYS A 74 -10.84 5.19 -9.68
CA CYS A 74 -11.37 4.43 -10.81
C CYS A 74 -12.24 5.33 -11.71
N ALA A 75 -13.13 6.12 -11.09
CA ALA A 75 -13.92 7.11 -11.79
C ALA A 75 -13.05 8.18 -12.45
N TYR A 76 -12.01 8.67 -11.77
CA TYR A 76 -11.08 9.65 -12.36
C TYR A 76 -10.31 9.09 -13.55
N THR A 77 -9.82 7.86 -13.47
CA THR A 77 -9.14 7.19 -14.59
C THR A 77 -10.07 6.97 -15.77
N ASP A 78 -11.34 6.60 -15.53
CA ASP A 78 -12.32 6.46 -16.60
C ASP A 78 -12.73 7.81 -17.20
N ILE A 79 -12.72 8.90 -16.43
CA ILE A 79 -12.86 10.25 -16.98
C ILE A 79 -11.67 10.58 -17.88
N VAL A 80 -10.44 10.25 -17.50
CA VAL A 80 -9.26 10.41 -18.37
C VAL A 80 -9.46 9.60 -19.65
N PHE A 81 -9.72 8.29 -19.52
CA PHE A 81 -9.93 7.36 -20.62
C PHE A 81 -10.99 7.83 -21.62
N CYS A 82 -12.19 8.17 -21.15
CA CYS A 82 -13.27 8.64 -22.01
C CYS A 82 -13.01 10.04 -22.59
N SER A 83 -12.18 10.86 -21.92
CA SER A 83 -11.74 12.14 -22.47
C SER A 83 -10.77 11.98 -23.65
N LEU A 84 -10.16 10.80 -23.84
CA LEU A 84 -9.25 10.56 -24.96
C LEU A 84 -9.96 10.38 -26.30
N ILE A 85 -11.24 9.97 -26.33
CA ILE A 85 -12.00 9.78 -27.59
C ILE A 85 -11.96 11.01 -28.50
N PRO A 86 -12.35 12.21 -28.04
CA PRO A 86 -12.31 13.41 -28.88
C PRO A 86 -10.87 13.85 -29.24
N VAL A 87 -9.86 13.46 -28.45
CA VAL A 87 -8.44 13.80 -28.67
C VAL A 87 -7.77 12.82 -29.65
N GLY A 88 -8.13 11.53 -29.59
CA GLY A 88 -7.56 10.46 -30.40
C GLY A 88 -7.85 10.59 -31.89
N GLY A 89 -8.95 11.27 -32.25
CA GLY A 89 -9.21 11.68 -33.64
C GLY A 89 -8.19 12.69 -34.19
N VAL A 90 -7.47 13.40 -33.30
CA VAL A 90 -6.43 14.39 -33.64
C VAL A 90 -5.03 13.76 -33.59
N VAL A 91 -4.79 12.85 -32.64
CA VAL A 91 -3.50 12.18 -32.42
C VAL A 91 -3.72 10.67 -32.26
N PRO A 92 -3.58 9.86 -33.32
CA PRO A 92 -3.87 8.41 -33.27
C PRO A 92 -3.08 7.65 -32.20
N ALA A 93 -1.84 8.06 -31.92
CA ALA A 93 -1.01 7.46 -30.87
C ALA A 93 -1.65 7.55 -29.47
N VAL A 94 -2.47 8.58 -29.20
CA VAL A 94 -3.17 8.72 -27.90
C VAL A 94 -4.12 7.55 -27.65
N MET A 95 -4.69 6.96 -28.71
CA MET A 95 -5.60 5.82 -28.57
C MET A 95 -4.89 4.51 -28.30
N GLU A 96 -3.61 4.39 -28.66
CA GLU A 96 -2.78 3.22 -28.37
C GLU A 96 -2.49 3.11 -26.86
N PHE A 97 -2.52 4.24 -26.16
CA PHE A 97 -2.25 4.34 -24.73
C PHE A 97 -3.52 4.43 -23.86
N ALA A 98 -4.70 4.51 -24.46
CA ALA A 98 -5.94 4.70 -23.71
C ALA A 98 -6.19 3.57 -22.70
N ASN A 99 -5.92 2.32 -23.07
CA ASN A 99 -6.13 1.17 -22.17
C ASN A 99 -5.16 1.17 -20.97
N LEU A 100 -4.03 1.89 -21.04
CA LEU A 100 -3.09 1.97 -19.92
C LEU A 100 -3.59 2.86 -18.80
N VAL A 101 -4.53 3.75 -19.09
CA VAL A 101 -5.11 4.71 -18.12
C VAL A 101 -6.56 4.39 -17.79
N GLN A 102 -7.05 3.22 -18.21
CA GLN A 102 -8.40 2.74 -17.93
C GLN A 102 -8.46 2.11 -16.54
N CYS A 103 -9.53 2.36 -15.77
CA CYS A 103 -9.63 1.87 -14.38
C CYS A 103 -9.35 0.36 -14.24
N LEU A 104 -9.92 -0.45 -15.13
CA LEU A 104 -9.89 -1.91 -15.02
C LEU A 104 -8.49 -2.52 -15.23
N THR A 105 -7.57 -1.80 -15.87
CA THR A 105 -6.29 -2.34 -16.33
C THR A 105 -5.10 -1.43 -16.07
N MET A 106 -5.31 -0.26 -15.47
CA MET A 106 -4.24 0.69 -15.17
C MET A 106 -3.28 0.07 -14.16
N ASP A 107 -2.02 -0.02 -14.56
CA ASP A 107 -0.86 -0.46 -13.77
C ASP A 107 0.38 0.16 -14.45
N ILE A 108 0.73 1.38 -14.03
CA ILE A 108 1.71 2.24 -14.72
C ILE A 108 2.87 2.70 -13.83
N ASN A 109 2.90 2.28 -12.57
CA ASN A 109 3.85 2.74 -11.55
C ASN A 109 4.88 1.66 -11.17
N GLY A 110 5.21 0.75 -12.09
CA GLY A 110 6.24 -0.27 -11.88
C GLY A 110 7.62 0.10 -12.41
N PRO A 111 8.54 -0.88 -12.44
CA PRO A 111 9.93 -0.68 -12.85
C PRO A 111 10.06 -0.05 -14.24
N ILE A 112 11.16 0.69 -14.43
CA ILE A 112 11.44 1.36 -15.71
C ILE A 112 12.07 0.41 -16.72
N ASP A 113 11.54 0.39 -17.93
CA ASP A 113 12.15 -0.23 -19.11
C ASP A 113 12.43 0.81 -20.20
N LEU A 114 13.64 1.35 -20.22
CA LEU A 114 14.05 2.39 -21.19
C LEU A 114 14.10 1.90 -22.64
N GLU A 115 14.01 0.59 -22.89
CA GLU A 115 13.97 0.03 -24.25
C GLU A 115 12.54 -0.05 -24.81
N ALA A 116 11.53 0.08 -23.95
CA ALA A 116 10.12 0.06 -24.33
C ALA A 116 9.65 1.41 -24.91
N GLU A 117 8.63 1.37 -25.77
CA GLU A 117 8.01 2.59 -26.33
C GLU A 117 7.38 3.47 -25.24
N LEU A 118 6.84 2.82 -24.21
CA LEU A 118 6.53 3.46 -22.95
C LEU A 118 7.47 2.92 -21.88
N PRO A 119 8.27 3.79 -21.23
CA PRO A 119 9.29 3.39 -20.28
C PRO A 119 8.74 2.90 -18.94
N VAL A 120 7.42 2.92 -18.74
CA VAL A 120 6.78 2.43 -17.52
C VAL A 120 6.24 1.02 -17.72
N THR A 121 6.41 0.17 -16.70
CA THR A 121 5.90 -1.21 -16.73
C THR A 121 4.91 -1.46 -15.59
N PRO A 122 4.09 -2.52 -15.69
CA PRO A 122 3.21 -2.94 -14.59
C PRO A 122 4.00 -3.42 -13.37
N ASN A 123 3.59 -3.01 -12.18
CA ASN A 123 4.13 -3.50 -10.91
C ASN A 123 3.36 -4.75 -10.41
N GLY A 124 2.20 -5.07 -11.00
CA GLY A 124 1.35 -6.22 -10.69
C GLY A 124 0.19 -5.92 -9.74
N MET A 125 0.12 -4.71 -9.18
CA MET A 125 -0.99 -4.20 -8.38
C MET A 125 -1.75 -3.18 -9.21
N LEU A 126 -3.05 -3.41 -9.43
CA LEU A 126 -3.83 -2.49 -10.25
C LEU A 126 -4.00 -1.14 -9.55
N ASP A 127 -3.74 -0.05 -10.26
CA ASP A 127 -3.68 1.28 -9.66
C ASP A 127 -5.05 1.83 -9.30
N GLY A 128 -5.97 1.82 -10.27
CA GLY A 128 -7.18 2.65 -10.24
C GLY A 128 -8.08 2.40 -9.03
N ALA A 129 -8.56 1.17 -8.86
CA ALA A 129 -9.49 0.81 -7.79
C ALA A 129 -8.82 0.11 -6.59
N TYR A 130 -7.54 -0.28 -6.69
CA TYR A 130 -6.85 -1.02 -5.62
C TYR A 130 -5.76 -0.18 -4.96
N GLU A 131 -4.65 0.14 -5.63
CA GLU A 131 -3.57 0.94 -5.01
C GLU A 131 -4.04 2.33 -4.60
N LEU A 132 -4.58 3.10 -5.54
CA LEU A 132 -5.18 4.40 -5.27
C LEU A 132 -6.51 4.28 -4.51
N GLY A 133 -7.11 3.10 -4.48
CA GLY A 133 -8.29 2.78 -3.67
C GLY A 133 -8.03 2.90 -2.17
N ILE A 134 -6.85 2.44 -1.71
CA ILE A 134 -6.40 2.61 -0.32
C ILE A 134 -6.30 4.10 0.04
N LEU A 135 -5.67 4.91 -0.83
CA LEU A 135 -5.57 6.34 -0.63
C LEU A 135 -6.97 7.00 -0.60
N ALA A 136 -7.86 6.63 -1.52
CA ALA A 136 -9.22 7.14 -1.54
C ALA A 136 -9.95 6.82 -0.23
N ALA A 137 -9.79 5.62 0.33
CA ALA A 137 -10.40 5.25 1.60
C ALA A 137 -9.98 6.17 2.74
N LYS A 138 -8.66 6.40 2.92
CA LYS A 138 -8.17 7.31 3.96
C LYS A 138 -8.57 8.77 3.72
N TYR A 139 -8.49 9.25 2.47
CA TYR A 139 -8.95 10.59 2.12
C TYR A 139 -10.43 10.76 2.45
N ASN A 140 -11.26 9.78 2.05
CA ASN A 140 -12.70 9.82 2.26
C ASN A 140 -13.10 9.67 3.73
N ALA A 141 -12.25 9.06 4.55
CA ALA A 141 -12.39 9.02 6.00
C ALA A 141 -11.97 10.34 6.69
N GLY A 142 -11.39 11.29 5.95
CA GLY A 142 -10.92 12.56 6.49
C GLY A 142 -9.60 12.47 7.24
N ASP A 143 -8.73 11.52 6.88
CA ASP A 143 -7.37 11.47 7.43
C ASP A 143 -6.63 12.78 7.14
N ALA A 144 -6.22 13.49 8.19
CA ALA A 144 -5.71 14.85 8.06
C ALA A 144 -4.39 14.94 7.28
N GLU A 145 -3.53 13.92 7.39
CA GLU A 145 -2.25 13.87 6.68
C GLU A 145 -2.48 13.57 5.20
N VAL A 146 -3.30 12.55 4.91
CA VAL A 146 -3.66 12.19 3.53
C VAL A 146 -4.41 13.32 2.83
N VAL A 147 -5.36 13.95 3.51
CA VAL A 147 -6.13 15.07 2.94
C VAL A 147 -5.21 16.25 2.61
N ALA A 148 -4.30 16.62 3.51
CA ALA A 148 -3.36 17.71 3.27
C ALA A 148 -2.41 17.38 2.12
N ALA A 149 -1.76 16.21 2.14
CA ALA A 149 -0.81 15.79 1.12
C ALA A 149 -1.48 15.73 -0.26
N TYR A 150 -2.64 15.09 -0.39
CA TYR A 150 -3.34 14.96 -1.67
C TYR A 150 -3.77 16.32 -2.24
N GLN A 151 -4.27 17.23 -1.40
CA GLN A 151 -4.69 18.56 -1.86
C GLN A 151 -3.50 19.42 -2.30
N ASP A 152 -2.39 19.41 -1.57
CA ASP A 152 -1.19 20.15 -1.94
C ASP A 152 -0.56 19.57 -3.22
N ASN A 153 -0.48 18.24 -3.32
CA ASN A 153 -0.01 17.54 -4.50
C ASN A 153 -0.88 17.83 -5.73
N PHE A 154 -2.21 17.87 -5.56
CA PHE A 154 -3.13 18.26 -6.63
C PHE A 154 -2.80 19.66 -7.15
N VAL A 155 -2.55 20.64 -6.27
CA VAL A 155 -2.18 22.00 -6.70
C VAL A 155 -0.88 21.99 -7.49
N ALA A 156 0.13 21.27 -7.03
CA ALA A 156 1.44 21.17 -7.66
C ALA A 156 1.34 20.56 -9.07
N VAL A 157 0.74 19.36 -9.17
CA VAL A 157 0.55 18.62 -10.42
C VAL A 157 -0.34 19.38 -11.40
N LYS A 158 -1.44 19.96 -10.94
CA LYS A 158 -2.34 20.78 -11.76
C LYS A 158 -1.60 21.96 -12.38
N ASN A 159 -0.73 22.63 -11.62
CA ASN A 159 0.06 23.74 -12.14
C ASN A 159 1.02 23.27 -13.25
N LEU A 160 1.72 22.13 -13.05
CA LEU A 160 2.59 21.55 -14.09
C LEU A 160 1.84 21.30 -15.40
N ILE A 161 0.68 20.63 -15.33
CA ILE A 161 -0.12 20.32 -16.53
C ILE A 161 -0.62 21.60 -17.20
N VAL A 162 -1.15 22.55 -16.42
CA VAL A 162 -1.67 23.81 -16.97
C VAL A 162 -0.57 24.63 -17.63
N ASP A 163 0.61 24.69 -17.02
CA ASP A 163 1.76 25.42 -17.56
C ASP A 163 2.28 24.75 -18.84
N ALA A 164 2.36 23.42 -18.87
CA ALA A 164 2.71 22.66 -20.07
C ALA A 164 1.74 22.96 -21.23
N LEU A 165 0.43 22.90 -20.98
CA LEU A 165 -0.58 23.21 -22.00
C LEU A 165 -0.52 24.67 -22.48
N ALA A 166 -0.10 25.60 -21.62
CA ALA A 166 -0.01 27.03 -21.96
C ALA A 166 1.19 27.36 -22.87
N VAL A 167 2.19 26.47 -22.95
CA VAL A 167 3.41 26.67 -23.76
C VAL A 167 3.60 25.59 -24.83
N ALA A 168 2.68 24.62 -24.91
CA ALA A 168 2.73 23.54 -25.88
C ALA A 168 2.76 24.05 -27.32
N GLU A 169 3.78 23.66 -28.08
CA GLU A 169 3.94 24.00 -29.49
C GLU A 169 3.48 22.86 -30.40
N MET A 170 2.22 22.90 -30.86
CA MET A 170 1.73 21.98 -31.90
C MET A 170 1.40 22.72 -33.18
N LYS A 171 2.10 22.40 -34.28
CA LYS A 171 1.76 22.81 -35.66
C LYS A 171 1.28 24.27 -35.80
N SER A 172 1.98 25.23 -35.17
CA SER A 172 1.75 26.69 -35.15
C SER A 172 0.85 27.28 -34.06
N ASP A 173 0.18 26.46 -33.23
CA ASP A 173 -0.47 26.92 -32.01
C ASP A 173 0.50 26.81 -30.81
N LYS A 174 0.49 27.84 -29.95
CA LYS A 174 1.40 27.97 -28.79
C LYS A 174 0.72 27.75 -27.44
N ASP A 175 -0.58 27.47 -27.45
CA ASP A 175 -1.41 27.32 -26.25
C ASP A 175 -2.55 26.33 -26.55
N LEU A 176 -2.43 25.12 -26.00
CA LEU A 176 -3.39 24.04 -26.22
C LEU A 176 -4.59 24.09 -25.29
N ARG A 177 -4.62 24.99 -24.28
CA ARG A 177 -5.66 25.01 -23.25
C ARG A 177 -7.05 25.22 -23.84
N GLY A 178 -7.17 26.11 -24.82
CA GLY A 178 -8.45 26.34 -25.50
C GLY A 178 -8.98 25.09 -26.22
N ILE A 179 -8.08 24.38 -26.90
CA ILE A 179 -8.40 23.14 -27.62
C ILE A 179 -8.80 22.06 -26.61
N VAL A 180 -7.98 21.81 -25.59
CA VAL A 180 -8.25 20.80 -24.56
C VAL A 180 -9.54 21.10 -23.81
N GLN A 181 -9.79 22.36 -23.42
CA GLN A 181 -11.04 22.74 -22.74
C GLN A 181 -12.27 22.48 -23.60
N SER A 182 -12.16 22.65 -24.91
CA SER A 182 -13.28 22.46 -25.84
C SER A 182 -13.51 20.99 -26.21
N ALA A 183 -12.44 20.23 -26.42
CA ALA A 183 -12.52 18.85 -26.87
C ALA A 183 -12.68 17.87 -25.70
N ALA A 184 -12.02 18.14 -24.59
CA ALA A 184 -11.89 17.24 -23.44
C ALA A 184 -11.96 18.03 -22.11
N PRO A 185 -13.12 18.63 -21.77
CA PRO A 185 -13.26 19.59 -20.68
C PRO A 185 -12.92 19.05 -19.28
N TYR A 186 -12.95 17.72 -19.10
CA TYR A 186 -12.68 17.06 -17.82
C TYR A 186 -11.29 16.44 -17.72
N LEU A 187 -10.53 16.39 -18.83
CA LEU A 187 -9.24 15.72 -18.90
C LEU A 187 -8.24 16.29 -17.89
N VAL A 188 -8.05 17.61 -17.88
CA VAL A 188 -7.03 18.25 -17.04
C VAL A 188 -7.34 18.03 -15.56
N GLY A 189 -8.61 18.13 -15.17
CA GLY A 189 -9.03 17.90 -13.78
C GLY A 189 -8.81 16.46 -13.35
N ALA A 190 -9.28 15.50 -14.15
CA ALA A 190 -9.16 14.08 -13.84
C ALA A 190 -7.71 13.60 -13.85
N LEU A 191 -6.91 14.00 -14.85
CA LEU A 191 -5.49 13.68 -14.93
C LEU A 191 -4.73 14.25 -13.73
N SER A 192 -5.01 15.50 -13.36
CA SER A 192 -4.39 16.10 -12.16
C SER A 192 -4.77 15.34 -10.90
N SER A 193 -6.03 14.88 -10.78
CA SER A 193 -6.48 14.07 -9.65
C SER A 193 -5.74 12.74 -9.57
N VAL A 194 -5.61 12.01 -10.69
CA VAL A 194 -4.94 10.71 -10.73
C VAL A 194 -3.45 10.84 -10.40
N LEU A 195 -2.75 11.76 -11.07
CA LEU A 195 -1.33 11.98 -10.85
C LEU A 195 -1.04 12.48 -9.43
N ALA A 196 -1.91 13.33 -8.86
CA ALA A 196 -1.82 13.70 -7.45
C ALA A 196 -1.91 12.48 -6.52
N GLY A 197 -2.73 11.50 -6.87
CA GLY A 197 -2.86 10.23 -6.14
C GLY A 197 -1.54 9.49 -6.10
N PHE A 198 -0.94 9.24 -7.27
CA PHE A 198 0.37 8.60 -7.36
C PHE A 198 1.47 9.33 -6.59
N THR A 199 1.53 10.66 -6.73
CA THR A 199 2.54 11.45 -5.98
C THR A 199 2.32 11.44 -4.47
N THR A 200 1.10 11.11 -4.03
CA THR A 200 0.76 10.98 -2.61
C THR A 200 1.09 9.58 -2.10
N LEU A 201 1.06 8.52 -2.93
CA LEU A 201 1.72 7.25 -2.58
C LEU A 201 3.21 7.52 -2.32
N GLY A 202 3.84 8.19 -3.28
CA GLY A 202 5.16 8.81 -3.13
C GLY A 202 6.29 7.83 -2.76
N ASP A 203 6.10 6.54 -3.02
CA ASP A 203 7.18 5.56 -2.97
C ASP A 203 8.17 5.78 -4.13
N ALA A 204 9.37 5.21 -3.99
CA ALA A 204 10.45 5.45 -4.94
C ALA A 204 10.15 4.92 -6.35
N GLU A 205 9.50 3.75 -6.46
CA GLU A 205 9.19 3.13 -7.76
C GLU A 205 8.13 3.96 -8.50
N THR A 206 7.06 4.36 -7.80
CA THR A 206 6.05 5.26 -8.37
C THR A 206 6.64 6.59 -8.81
N ASN A 207 7.51 7.21 -8.00
CA ASN A 207 8.11 8.50 -8.37
C ASN A 207 9.04 8.38 -9.59
N GLU A 208 9.82 7.30 -9.70
CA GLU A 208 10.65 7.05 -10.88
C GLU A 208 9.79 6.86 -12.15
N ALA A 209 8.69 6.11 -12.05
CA ALA A 209 7.72 5.94 -13.13
C ALA A 209 7.11 7.28 -13.57
N LEU A 210 6.65 8.09 -12.62
CA LEU A 210 6.10 9.42 -12.89
C LEU A 210 7.13 10.34 -13.54
N ASP A 211 8.39 10.32 -13.11
CA ASP A 211 9.46 11.12 -13.70
C ASP A 211 9.70 10.75 -15.16
N GLN A 212 9.68 9.46 -15.50
CA GLN A 212 9.76 9.03 -16.90
C GLN A 212 8.54 9.48 -17.71
N LEU A 213 7.33 9.40 -17.15
CA LEU A 213 6.12 9.90 -17.82
C LEU A 213 6.19 11.41 -18.06
N LEU A 214 6.71 12.19 -17.11
CA LEU A 214 6.90 13.64 -17.30
C LEU A 214 7.93 13.95 -18.38
N LEU A 215 9.00 13.16 -18.50
CA LEU A 215 9.99 13.31 -19.56
C LEU A 215 9.39 13.10 -20.97
N LEU A 216 8.43 12.18 -21.12
CA LEU A 216 7.70 12.02 -22.39
C LEU A 216 6.89 13.28 -22.76
N LEU A 217 6.52 14.09 -21.77
CA LEU A 217 5.74 15.30 -21.96
C LEU A 217 6.63 16.54 -22.21
N ASP A 218 7.96 16.42 -22.14
CA ASP A 218 8.88 17.52 -22.47
C ASP A 218 8.71 17.99 -23.93
N ASP A 219 8.43 17.05 -24.83
CA ASP A 219 8.15 17.32 -26.25
C ASP A 219 6.89 18.18 -26.46
N ILE A 220 5.95 18.19 -25.51
CA ILE A 220 4.77 19.07 -25.53
C ILE A 220 4.93 20.32 -24.66
N GLY A 221 6.17 20.64 -24.26
CA GLY A 221 6.50 21.86 -23.53
C GLY A 221 6.37 21.75 -22.01
N LEU A 222 6.16 20.56 -21.45
CA LEU A 222 6.22 20.36 -20.00
C LEU A 222 7.68 20.43 -19.55
N THR A 223 8.05 21.36 -18.68
CA THR A 223 9.38 21.33 -18.06
C THR A 223 9.32 20.48 -16.78
N PRO A 224 9.98 19.31 -16.73
CA PRO A 224 9.97 18.49 -15.52
C PRO A 224 10.60 19.25 -14.35
N PRO A 225 10.11 19.07 -13.10
CA PRO A 225 10.70 19.72 -11.93
C PRO A 225 12.16 19.32 -11.72
N GLU A 226 12.98 20.27 -11.26
CA GLU A 226 14.36 19.97 -10.85
C GLU A 226 14.34 19.04 -9.63
N GLY A 227 14.88 17.82 -9.79
CA GLY A 227 14.83 16.79 -8.76
C GLY A 227 13.61 15.86 -8.84
N GLY A 228 12.86 15.90 -9.95
CA GLY A 228 11.74 15.00 -10.19
C GLY A 228 10.48 15.41 -9.45
N ILE A 229 9.40 14.66 -9.64
CA ILE A 229 8.07 14.98 -9.11
C ILE A 229 8.07 15.04 -7.58
N ALA A 230 8.84 14.15 -6.92
CA ALA A 230 9.00 14.11 -5.47
C ALA A 230 9.61 15.38 -4.87
N SER A 231 10.25 16.24 -5.68
CA SER A 231 10.79 17.53 -5.20
C SER A 231 9.71 18.59 -4.94
N ILE A 232 8.52 18.41 -5.51
CA ILE A 232 7.41 19.36 -5.43
C ILE A 232 6.14 18.78 -4.81
N THR A 233 6.16 17.51 -4.40
CA THR A 233 5.04 16.79 -3.80
C THR A 233 5.43 16.20 -2.44
N THR A 234 4.43 15.83 -1.65
CA THR A 234 4.58 15.12 -0.37
C THR A 234 4.04 13.71 -0.52
N GLY A 235 4.91 12.71 -0.35
CA GLY A 235 4.54 11.29 -0.36
C GLY A 235 4.19 10.76 1.02
N ILE A 236 3.31 9.76 1.06
CA ILE A 236 2.97 8.94 2.23
C ILE A 236 3.25 7.48 1.84
N PRO A 237 4.52 7.03 1.96
CA PRO A 237 4.96 5.73 1.44
C PRO A 237 4.18 4.53 1.99
N ASP A 238 3.58 4.67 3.16
CA ASP A 238 2.72 3.65 3.77
C ASP A 238 1.50 3.30 2.90
N LEU A 239 1.07 4.20 2.01
CA LEU A 239 -0.02 3.95 1.06
C LEU A 239 0.43 3.26 -0.23
N GLY A 240 1.73 3.31 -0.55
CA GLY A 240 2.26 2.67 -1.76
C GLY A 240 2.32 1.15 -1.62
N LYS A 241 2.53 0.44 -2.73
CA LYS A 241 2.62 -1.03 -2.81
C LYS A 241 3.42 -1.71 -1.69
N ASN A 242 4.60 -1.19 -1.35
CA ASN A 242 5.47 -1.78 -0.32
C ASN A 242 5.28 -1.18 1.08
N GLY A 243 4.40 -0.19 1.21
CA GLY A 243 3.98 0.41 2.48
C GLY A 243 3.01 -0.48 3.25
N ASP A 244 2.69 -0.07 4.47
CA ASP A 244 1.79 -0.75 5.40
C ASP A 244 0.71 0.24 5.82
N ALA A 245 -0.42 0.25 5.10
CA ALA A 245 -1.39 1.32 5.24
C ALA A 245 -2.30 1.17 6.47
N ASP A 246 -2.39 -0.01 7.07
CA ASP A 246 -3.23 -0.30 8.24
C ASP A 246 -2.43 -0.56 9.53
N ASP A 247 -1.11 -0.52 9.47
CA ASP A 247 -0.18 -0.82 10.57
C ASP A 247 -0.26 -2.29 11.06
N SER A 248 -0.69 -3.22 10.20
CA SER A 248 -0.73 -4.66 10.50
C SER A 248 0.65 -5.33 10.50
N GLY A 249 1.64 -4.69 9.87
CA GLY A 249 2.97 -5.24 9.62
C GLY A 249 3.07 -6.04 8.32
N ASN A 250 1.99 -6.15 7.55
CA ASN A 250 2.01 -6.66 6.18
C ASN A 250 2.03 -5.49 5.20
N SER A 251 2.84 -5.58 4.15
CA SER A 251 2.78 -4.58 3.09
C SER A 251 1.48 -4.70 2.29
N ASN A 252 0.97 -3.59 1.74
CA ASN A 252 -0.19 -3.55 0.86
C ASN A 252 -0.11 -4.59 -0.29
N TRP A 253 1.09 -4.83 -0.84
CA TRP A 253 1.35 -5.87 -1.83
C TRP A 253 1.06 -7.31 -1.37
N VAL A 254 1.43 -7.63 -0.13
CA VAL A 254 1.20 -8.95 0.47
C VAL A 254 -0.29 -9.17 0.64
N GLU A 255 -0.99 -8.15 1.12
CA GLU A 255 -2.44 -8.17 1.30
C GLU A 255 -3.18 -8.26 -0.03
N TYR A 256 -2.77 -7.46 -1.02
CA TYR A 256 -3.32 -7.51 -2.37
C TYR A 256 -3.21 -8.91 -2.98
N ASN A 257 -2.03 -9.52 -2.90
CA ASN A 257 -1.86 -10.88 -3.41
C ASN A 257 -2.72 -11.91 -2.67
N TYR A 258 -2.93 -11.73 -1.38
CA TYR A 258 -3.76 -12.66 -0.62
C TYR A 258 -5.25 -12.45 -0.92
N PHE A 259 -5.76 -11.25 -0.71
CA PHE A 259 -7.19 -10.93 -0.84
C PHE A 259 -7.64 -10.94 -2.30
N VAL A 260 -6.90 -10.28 -3.20
CA VAL A 260 -7.30 -10.16 -4.60
C VAL A 260 -6.88 -11.40 -5.39
N ASN A 261 -5.59 -11.74 -5.41
CA ASN A 261 -5.12 -12.85 -6.25
C ASN A 261 -5.42 -14.24 -5.66
N GLY A 262 -5.56 -14.34 -4.33
CA GLY A 262 -5.82 -15.57 -3.61
C GLY A 262 -7.31 -15.83 -3.35
N LEU A 263 -8.04 -14.81 -2.89
CA LEU A 263 -9.45 -14.92 -2.52
C LEU A 263 -10.41 -14.29 -3.54
N GLU A 264 -9.90 -13.68 -4.62
CA GLU A 264 -10.70 -13.05 -5.68
C GLU A 264 -11.57 -11.89 -5.18
N TYR A 265 -11.09 -11.13 -4.19
CA TYR A 265 -11.80 -9.96 -3.67
C TYR A 265 -12.02 -8.92 -4.77
N THR A 266 -13.23 -8.35 -4.77
CA THR A 266 -13.54 -7.13 -5.50
C THR A 266 -12.73 -5.95 -4.96
N PRO A 267 -12.60 -4.83 -5.71
CA PRO A 267 -11.90 -3.65 -5.21
C PRO A 267 -12.46 -3.14 -3.87
N GLU A 268 -13.78 -3.11 -3.70
CA GLU A 268 -14.43 -2.68 -2.46
C GLU A 268 -14.06 -3.60 -1.28
N GLU A 269 -14.16 -4.92 -1.48
CA GLU A 269 -13.79 -5.90 -0.45
C GLU A 269 -12.31 -5.81 -0.09
N TYR A 270 -11.44 -5.61 -1.07
CA TYR A 270 -10.00 -5.43 -0.85
C TYR A 270 -9.71 -4.17 -0.04
N VAL A 271 -10.25 -3.02 -0.44
CA VAL A 271 -9.98 -1.75 0.25
C VAL A 271 -10.49 -1.79 1.70
N LEU A 272 -11.61 -2.47 1.96
CA LEU A 272 -12.07 -2.69 3.33
C LEU A 272 -11.10 -3.59 4.13
N ALA A 273 -10.59 -4.66 3.51
CA ALA A 273 -9.65 -5.57 4.14
C ALA A 273 -8.30 -4.91 4.42
N ALA A 274 -7.73 -4.21 3.44
CA ALA A 274 -6.43 -3.54 3.53
C ALA A 274 -6.43 -2.32 4.47
N MET A 275 -7.58 -1.97 5.05
CA MET A 275 -7.74 -0.91 6.04
C MET A 275 -8.14 -1.46 7.42
N ASP A 276 -8.23 -2.78 7.56
CA ASP A 276 -8.59 -3.46 8.81
C ASP A 276 -7.39 -4.26 9.35
N PRO A 277 -6.66 -3.73 10.36
CA PRO A 277 -5.49 -4.41 10.91
C PRO A 277 -5.82 -5.72 11.63
N ASP A 278 -7.09 -6.02 11.89
CA ASP A 278 -7.50 -7.31 12.43
C ASP A 278 -7.75 -8.36 11.31
N GLN A 279 -7.78 -7.93 10.04
CA GLN A 279 -7.99 -8.76 8.86
C GLN A 279 -6.67 -8.97 8.10
N GLU A 280 -5.77 -9.75 8.67
CA GLU A 280 -4.46 -10.02 8.06
C GLU A 280 -4.45 -11.31 7.20
N PRO A 281 -3.60 -11.37 6.16
CA PRO A 281 -3.22 -12.63 5.53
C PRO A 281 -2.63 -13.61 6.55
N PRO A 282 -2.93 -14.92 6.45
CA PRO A 282 -2.35 -15.89 7.35
C PRO A 282 -0.84 -15.98 7.12
N ALA A 283 -0.06 -15.96 8.20
CA ALA A 283 1.39 -16.01 8.13
C ALA A 283 1.88 -17.12 7.17
N VAL A 284 2.72 -16.74 6.20
CA VAL A 284 3.26 -17.67 5.20
C VAL A 284 4.15 -18.73 5.85
N LEU A 285 4.95 -18.30 6.83
CA LEU A 285 5.81 -19.16 7.63
C LEU A 285 5.34 -19.15 9.09
N ALA A 286 5.30 -20.33 9.69
CA ALA A 286 5.17 -20.48 11.13
C ALA A 286 6.47 -21.08 11.69
N ILE A 287 7.16 -20.33 12.56
CA ILE A 287 8.34 -20.82 13.26
C ILE A 287 7.96 -21.30 14.66
N THR A 288 8.43 -22.50 15.02
CA THR A 288 8.16 -23.12 16.32
C THR A 288 9.46 -23.68 16.88
N ALA A 289 9.57 -23.78 18.21
CA ALA A 289 10.71 -24.42 18.86
C ALA A 289 10.23 -25.47 19.86
N ASN A 290 10.96 -26.58 19.96
CA ASN A 290 10.68 -27.63 20.95
C ASN A 290 11.98 -28.06 21.65
N PRO A 291 12.08 -27.90 22.99
CA PRO A 291 11.10 -27.25 23.87
C PRO A 291 11.01 -25.74 23.62
N THR A 292 9.86 -25.13 23.95
CA THR A 292 9.68 -23.67 23.89
C THR A 292 10.33 -22.99 25.10
N GLY A 293 10.71 -21.72 24.93
CA GLY A 293 11.26 -20.89 26.00
C GLY A 293 12.77 -21.04 26.19
N LYS A 294 13.22 -20.98 27.44
CA LYS A 294 14.65 -20.99 27.81
C LYS A 294 15.19 -22.42 27.82
N ILE A 295 16.33 -22.62 27.18
CA ILE A 295 17.02 -23.91 27.11
C ILE A 295 18.09 -23.96 28.20
N ALA A 296 18.18 -25.08 28.92
CA ALA A 296 19.25 -25.28 29.88
C ALA A 296 20.57 -25.59 29.16
N LEU A 297 21.69 -25.17 29.74
CA LEU A 297 23.03 -25.55 29.26
C LEU A 297 23.17 -27.08 29.15
N GLY A 298 23.69 -27.53 28.00
CA GLY A 298 23.77 -28.95 27.62
C GLY A 298 22.46 -29.55 27.11
N GLY A 299 21.37 -28.77 27.09
CA GLY A 299 20.08 -29.19 26.57
C GLY A 299 20.04 -29.29 25.04
N SER A 300 18.88 -29.62 24.50
CA SER A 300 18.63 -29.66 23.06
C SER A 300 17.36 -28.92 22.71
N VAL A 301 17.36 -28.23 21.57
CA VAL A 301 16.19 -27.58 20.99
C VAL A 301 16.17 -27.81 19.50
N THR A 302 14.98 -28.05 18.96
CA THR A 302 14.75 -28.05 17.51
C THR A 302 13.85 -26.88 17.18
N ILE A 303 14.32 -26.01 16.29
CA ILE A 303 13.55 -24.91 15.72
C ILE A 303 13.04 -25.40 14.36
N SER A 304 11.73 -25.40 14.16
CA SER A 304 11.09 -25.86 12.93
C SER A 304 10.33 -24.72 12.27
N VAL A 305 10.40 -24.66 10.95
CA VAL A 305 9.58 -23.78 10.12
C VAL A 305 8.57 -24.61 9.34
N ALA A 306 7.32 -24.15 9.32
CA ALA A 306 6.25 -24.71 8.50
C ALA A 306 5.78 -23.64 7.51
N VAL A 307 5.63 -24.02 6.24
CA VAL A 307 4.95 -23.19 5.25
C VAL A 307 3.46 -23.45 5.35
N ASN A 308 2.66 -22.39 5.34
CA ASN A 308 1.21 -22.51 5.26
C ASN A 308 0.82 -23.19 3.94
N PRO A 309 0.12 -24.36 3.96
CA PRO A 309 -0.19 -25.12 2.75
C PRO A 309 -1.02 -24.35 1.71
N GLY A 310 -1.75 -23.31 2.12
CA GLY A 310 -2.51 -22.45 1.21
C GLY A 310 -1.67 -21.38 0.50
N MET A 311 -0.45 -21.12 0.96
CA MET A 311 0.40 -20.02 0.49
C MET A 311 1.50 -20.47 -0.48
N GLY A 312 1.73 -21.78 -0.62
CA GLY A 312 2.71 -22.34 -1.55
C GLY A 312 3.44 -23.53 -0.96
N THR A 313 4.49 -23.97 -1.66
CA THR A 313 5.35 -25.06 -1.19
C THR A 313 6.78 -24.56 -1.05
N ALA A 314 7.41 -24.82 0.11
CA ALA A 314 8.84 -24.52 0.26
C ALA A 314 9.67 -25.32 -0.73
N VAL A 315 10.56 -24.64 -1.45
CA VAL A 315 11.53 -25.23 -2.36
C VAL A 315 12.95 -25.17 -1.81
N ALA A 316 13.28 -24.21 -0.94
CA ALA A 316 14.58 -24.14 -0.27
C ALA A 316 14.50 -23.47 1.11
N TYR A 317 15.47 -23.78 1.97
CA TYR A 317 15.65 -23.15 3.28
C TYR A 317 17.12 -22.75 3.45
N GLN A 318 17.36 -21.62 4.11
CA GLN A 318 18.69 -21.22 4.55
C GLN A 318 18.62 -20.57 5.93
N TRP A 319 19.22 -21.21 6.94
CA TRP A 319 19.30 -20.66 8.29
C TRP A 319 20.49 -19.71 8.46
N SER A 320 20.31 -18.76 9.37
CA SER A 320 21.33 -17.83 9.85
C SER A 320 21.16 -17.61 11.34
N LYS A 321 22.25 -17.25 12.01
CA LYS A 321 22.26 -16.84 13.42
C LYS A 321 22.93 -15.48 13.54
N ASP A 322 22.23 -14.51 14.13
CA ASP A 322 22.71 -13.13 14.29
C ASP A 322 23.27 -12.58 12.96
N SER A 323 22.50 -12.78 11.88
CA SER A 323 22.83 -12.44 10.49
C SER A 323 24.00 -13.20 9.85
N THR A 324 24.61 -14.16 10.55
CA THR A 324 25.66 -15.04 9.98
C THR A 324 25.04 -16.32 9.43
N VAL A 325 25.23 -16.58 8.14
CA VAL A 325 24.69 -17.77 7.47
C VAL A 325 25.27 -19.05 8.08
N LEU A 326 24.40 -20.02 8.36
CA LEU A 326 24.75 -21.37 8.75
C LEU A 326 24.78 -22.26 7.50
N THR A 327 25.93 -22.35 6.84
CA THR A 327 26.07 -22.88 5.47
C THR A 327 25.42 -24.24 5.22
N ASP A 328 25.48 -25.16 6.19
CA ASP A 328 24.98 -26.52 6.02
C ASP A 328 23.53 -26.71 6.53
N GLU A 329 22.93 -25.67 7.10
CA GLU A 329 21.59 -25.72 7.69
C GLU A 329 20.54 -25.29 6.66
N THR A 330 20.12 -26.25 5.83
CA THR A 330 19.17 -26.04 4.72
C THR A 330 17.87 -26.84 4.88
N GLY A 331 17.60 -27.33 6.09
CA GLY A 331 16.38 -28.08 6.41
C GLY A 331 15.23 -27.18 6.86
N SER A 332 14.02 -27.72 6.84
CA SER A 332 12.86 -27.10 7.51
C SER A 332 12.95 -27.10 9.03
N ALA A 333 13.98 -27.74 9.59
CA ALA A 333 14.28 -27.72 11.01
C ALA A 333 15.78 -27.56 11.25
N LEU A 334 16.12 -26.77 12.26
CA LEU A 334 17.45 -26.56 12.79
C LEU A 334 17.53 -27.19 14.18
N SER A 335 18.41 -28.17 14.36
CA SER A 335 18.60 -28.88 15.63
C SER A 335 19.87 -28.44 16.32
N ILE A 336 19.73 -27.82 17.49
CA ILE A 336 20.83 -27.44 18.37
C ILE A 336 20.90 -28.47 19.49
N THR A 337 21.99 -29.23 19.55
CA THR A 337 22.23 -30.24 20.59
C THR A 337 23.37 -29.79 21.50
N ASN A 338 23.33 -30.20 22.77
CA ASN A 338 24.31 -29.78 23.77
C ASN A 338 24.48 -28.24 23.82
N ALA A 339 23.36 -27.53 23.90
CA ALA A 339 23.28 -26.08 23.79
C ALA A 339 24.19 -25.37 24.82
N GLN A 340 24.98 -24.40 24.36
CA GLN A 340 25.87 -23.57 25.16
C GLN A 340 25.30 -22.16 25.29
N VAL A 341 25.80 -21.37 26.26
CA VAL A 341 25.40 -19.95 26.40
C VAL A 341 25.62 -19.19 25.09
N ALA A 342 26.71 -19.50 24.39
CA ALA A 342 27.06 -18.93 23.11
C ALA A 342 26.05 -19.22 21.99
N ASP A 343 25.19 -20.24 22.12
CA ASP A 343 24.12 -20.54 21.16
C ASP A 343 22.90 -19.63 21.33
N SER A 344 22.83 -18.81 22.38
CA SER A 344 21.81 -17.76 22.46
C SER A 344 21.99 -16.77 21.30
N GLY A 345 20.88 -16.30 20.73
CA GLY A 345 20.88 -15.39 19.58
C GLY A 345 19.57 -15.41 18.81
N VAL A 346 19.49 -14.56 17.78
CA VAL A 346 18.38 -14.55 16.83
C VAL A 346 18.69 -15.51 15.69
N TYR A 347 17.88 -16.54 15.55
CA TYR A 347 17.94 -17.47 14.43
C TYR A 347 16.91 -17.05 13.39
N SER A 348 17.35 -16.79 12.17
CA SER A 348 16.49 -16.41 11.06
C SER A 348 16.60 -17.42 9.93
N VAL A 349 15.49 -17.77 9.30
CA VAL A 349 15.46 -18.64 8.13
C VAL A 349 14.87 -17.87 6.94
N VAL A 350 15.56 -17.95 5.81
CA VAL A 350 15.00 -17.56 4.52
C VAL A 350 14.44 -18.81 3.87
N VAL A 351 13.18 -18.77 3.48
CA VAL A 351 12.47 -19.86 2.80
C VAL A 351 12.10 -19.39 1.42
N ASP A 352 12.62 -20.07 0.40
CA ASP A 352 12.15 -19.90 -0.97
C ASP A 352 10.86 -20.71 -1.10
N VAL A 353 9.75 -20.04 -1.40
CA VAL A 353 8.43 -20.64 -1.53
C VAL A 353 8.01 -20.52 -2.99
N ASP A 354 7.74 -21.67 -3.60
CA ASP A 354 7.07 -21.72 -4.91
C ASP A 354 5.59 -21.37 -4.69
N ALA A 355 5.32 -20.08 -4.79
CA ALA A 355 4.00 -19.47 -4.78
C ALA A 355 3.75 -18.83 -6.15
N LYS A 356 2.51 -18.36 -6.40
CA LYS A 356 2.16 -17.62 -7.63
C LYS A 356 2.94 -16.29 -7.78
N ALA A 357 3.70 -15.90 -6.76
CA ALA A 357 4.74 -14.87 -6.79
C ALA A 357 6.01 -15.43 -6.13
N VAL A 358 7.16 -15.25 -6.77
CA VAL A 358 8.46 -15.61 -6.19
C VAL A 358 8.69 -14.73 -4.98
N THR A 359 8.70 -15.29 -3.77
CA THR A 359 8.98 -14.51 -2.57
C THR A 359 9.80 -15.34 -1.60
N GLN A 360 11.04 -14.92 -1.38
CA GLN A 360 11.80 -15.40 -0.25
C GLN A 360 11.15 -14.86 1.02
N HIS A 361 10.70 -15.75 1.90
CA HIS A 361 10.09 -15.37 3.17
C HIS A 361 11.11 -15.50 4.29
N THR A 362 11.15 -14.54 5.20
CA THR A 362 12.03 -14.60 6.38
C THR A 362 11.20 -14.79 7.65
N ALA A 363 11.60 -15.72 8.50
CA ALA A 363 11.06 -15.88 9.85
C ALA A 363 12.21 -15.91 10.87
N SER A 364 11.98 -15.40 12.08
CA SER A 364 13.01 -15.32 13.13
C SER A 364 12.53 -15.87 14.47
N TYR A 365 13.44 -16.50 15.22
CA TYR A 365 13.23 -17.01 16.57
C TYR A 365 14.41 -16.64 17.48
N THR A 366 14.13 -16.11 18.67
CA THR A 366 15.18 -15.81 19.65
C THR A 366 15.40 -16.99 20.59
N LEU A 367 16.59 -17.58 20.54
CA LEU A 367 17.01 -18.63 21.46
C LEU A 367 17.73 -18.03 22.67
N VAL A 368 17.37 -18.51 23.87
CA VAL A 368 18.06 -18.14 25.11
C VAL A 368 18.50 -19.41 25.84
N VAL A 369 19.81 -19.58 26.02
CA VAL A 369 20.42 -20.67 26.78
C VAL A 369 20.91 -20.13 28.13
N LEU A 370 20.47 -20.76 29.22
CA LEU A 370 20.86 -20.36 30.57
C LEU A 370 21.70 -21.42 31.25
N GLU A 371 22.69 -20.97 32.01
CA GLU A 371 23.37 -21.81 32.98
C GLU A 371 22.39 -22.17 34.11
N PHE A 372 22.02 -23.44 34.22
CA PHE A 372 21.28 -23.90 35.37
C PHE A 372 22.28 -24.15 36.52
N VAL A 373 22.50 -23.13 37.34
CA VAL A 373 23.13 -23.34 38.65
C VAL A 373 22.08 -24.01 39.53
N ILE A 374 22.13 -25.33 39.66
CA ILE A 374 21.47 -25.97 40.80
C ILE A 374 22.09 -25.29 42.02
N PRO A 375 21.32 -24.64 42.92
CA PRO A 375 21.85 -24.37 44.24
C PRO A 375 22.07 -25.76 44.84
N VAL A 376 23.29 -26.27 44.67
CA VAL A 376 23.79 -27.37 45.48
C VAL A 376 23.73 -26.78 46.87
N GLY A 377 22.61 -26.99 47.56
CA GLY A 377 22.44 -26.67 48.96
C GLY A 377 23.56 -27.42 49.67
N GLY A 378 24.69 -26.75 49.85
CA GLY A 378 25.93 -27.37 50.26
C GLY A 378 25.70 -28.07 51.58
N ALA A 379 25.89 -29.38 51.60
CA ALA A 379 26.20 -30.22 52.77
C ALA A 379 25.40 -30.06 54.09
N LEU A 380 24.38 -29.20 54.18
CA LEU A 380 23.60 -28.93 55.40
C LEU A 380 22.19 -29.53 55.35
N GLY A 381 21.76 -30.05 54.20
CA GLY A 381 20.44 -30.70 54.04
C GLY A 381 20.37 -32.16 54.52
N LEU A 382 21.49 -32.83 54.77
CA LEU A 382 21.51 -34.25 55.16
C LEU A 382 21.54 -34.52 56.68
N VAL A 383 21.53 -33.47 57.52
CA VAL A 383 21.60 -33.63 59.00
C VAL A 383 20.22 -33.70 59.66
N VAL A 384 19.13 -33.36 58.97
CA VAL A 384 17.79 -33.29 59.58
C VAL A 384 17.02 -34.63 59.54
N LEU A 385 17.52 -35.67 58.87
CA LEU A 385 16.87 -37.00 58.82
C LEU A 385 17.53 -38.08 59.70
N VAL A 386 18.58 -37.75 60.45
CA VAL A 386 19.17 -38.67 61.46
C VAL A 386 18.74 -38.30 62.90
N GLY A 387 18.07 -37.16 63.11
CA GLY A 387 17.61 -36.69 64.43
C GLY A 387 16.26 -37.24 64.91
N ALA A 388 15.49 -37.93 64.06
CA ALA A 388 14.13 -38.39 64.40
C ALA A 388 14.06 -39.81 65.01
N CYS A 389 15.19 -40.45 65.32
CA CYS A 389 15.22 -41.77 65.99
C CYS A 389 15.84 -41.78 67.40
N ALA A 390 16.15 -40.63 68.00
CA ALA A 390 16.90 -40.59 69.28
C ALA A 390 16.20 -39.83 70.43
N MET A 391 14.86 -39.75 70.46
CA MET A 391 14.11 -39.27 71.64
C MET A 391 12.92 -40.19 71.96
N ALA A 392 13.17 -41.50 71.91
CA ALA A 392 12.38 -42.50 72.65
C ALA A 392 13.27 -43.03 73.78
N GLY A 393 13.36 -42.28 74.87
CA GLY A 393 14.13 -42.74 76.01
C GLY A 393 14.27 -41.69 77.11
N VAL A 394 13.72 -42.06 78.26
CA VAL A 394 14.19 -41.68 79.61
C VAL A 394 13.42 -40.56 80.34
N VAL A 395 12.44 -41.03 81.15
CA VAL A 395 12.18 -40.67 82.57
C VAL A 395 11.53 -39.30 82.85
N GLY A 396 10.49 -39.16 83.68
CA GLY A 396 9.84 -40.07 84.65
C GLY A 396 8.47 -39.50 85.05
N LEU A 397 7.47 -40.34 85.36
CA LEU A 397 7.26 -40.90 86.70
C LEU A 397 7.47 -39.88 87.84
N ARG A 398 6.39 -39.21 88.25
CA ARG A 398 6.00 -39.17 89.67
C ARG A 398 4.51 -38.83 89.86
N ARG A 399 3.98 -39.42 90.94
CA ARG A 399 2.60 -39.79 91.25
C ARG A 399 1.92 -38.80 92.21
N ARG A 400 0.58 -38.78 92.12
CA ARG A 400 -0.46 -38.77 93.20
C ARG A 400 -0.46 -37.62 94.24
N LYS A 401 -1.60 -36.93 94.34
CA LYS A 401 -2.79 -37.41 95.08
C LYS A 401 -4.05 -36.97 94.37
#